data_AF-A0A8B6D7N5-F1
#
_entry.id   AF-A0A8B6D7N5-F1
#
_cell.length_a   1.000
_cell.length_b   1.000
_cell.length_c   1.000
_cell.angle_alpha   90.00
_cell.angle_beta   90.00
_cell.angle_gamma   90.00
#
_symmetry.space_group_name_H-M   'P 1'
#
loop_
_entity.id
_entity.type
_entity.pdbx_description
1 polymer ?
#
loop_
_entity_poly.entity_id
_entity_poly.type
_entity_poly.pdbx_seq_one_letter_code
_entity_poly.pdbx_strand_id
1 'polypeptide(L)'
;MIEHGPDIKSQLDNVSTKSDLAVAQLLMFNYHPNSQKVTVQQRHSADRETPFCVYLGLLLFAKTRKRHLIDTLFQHGLCISYDRVREISTQLGEAVVERCGMPAFIKGQMFTTAAVDNIDHNPSSTTSKSSFHGTGISIFQHPIKDNIGV
;
A
#
# COMPACT_ATOMS: atom_id res chain seq x y z
N MET A 1 0.56 9.68 25.14
CA MET A 1 1.53 10.74 25.48
C MET A 1 2.82 10.02 25.83
N ILE A 2 3.77 9.92 24.90
CA ILE A 2 5.07 9.27 25.14
C ILE A 2 6.03 10.42 25.42
N GLU A 3 6.04 10.90 26.66
CA GLU A 3 6.77 12.14 26.97
C GLU A 3 8.25 11.93 27.23
N HIS A 4 8.69 10.71 27.57
CA HIS A 4 10.12 10.43 27.74
C HIS A 4 10.47 9.04 27.23
N GLY A 5 10.97 8.98 25.99
CA GLY A 5 11.80 7.87 25.55
C GLY A 5 13.18 7.90 26.23
N PRO A 6 13.91 6.78 26.26
CA PRO A 6 15.22 6.69 26.92
C PRO A 6 16.19 7.76 26.41
N ASP A 7 16.81 8.51 27.34
CA ASP A 7 17.80 9.56 27.07
C ASP A 7 19.04 8.99 26.37
N ILE A 8 19.69 9.79 25.51
CA ILE A 8 20.88 9.40 24.75
C ILE A 8 22.00 8.88 25.67
N LYS A 9 22.13 9.42 26.88
CA LYS A 9 23.11 8.92 27.86
C LYS A 9 22.78 7.52 28.36
N SER A 10 21.49 7.23 28.56
CA SER A 10 21.02 5.89 28.95
C SER A 10 21.14 4.85 27.82
N GLN A 11 21.22 5.29 26.57
CA GLN A 11 21.45 4.41 25.41
C GLN A 11 22.92 4.06 25.21
N LEU A 12 23.85 4.91 25.70
CA LEU A 12 25.29 4.65 25.63
C LEU A 12 25.74 3.52 26.57
N ASP A 13 25.01 3.31 27.68
CA ASP A 13 25.30 2.24 28.65
C ASP A 13 24.67 0.89 28.26
N ASN A 14 23.85 0.83 27.21
CA ASN A 14 23.19 -0.39 26.78
C ASN A 14 24.07 -1.22 25.84
N VAL A 15 24.32 -2.47 26.25
CA VAL A 15 24.86 -3.51 25.39
C VAL A 15 23.94 -3.70 24.19
N SER A 16 24.50 -3.65 22.97
CA SER A 16 23.81 -3.80 21.67
C SER A 16 22.57 -4.69 21.77
N THR A 17 21.39 -4.10 21.67
CA THR A 17 20.15 -4.88 21.71
C THR A 17 20.00 -5.67 20.40
N LYS A 18 19.17 -6.73 20.40
CA LYS A 18 18.90 -7.50 19.17
C LYS A 18 18.31 -6.63 18.05
N SER A 19 17.56 -5.58 18.42
CA SER A 19 17.05 -4.56 17.51
C SER A 19 18.17 -3.73 16.89
N ASP A 20 19.16 -3.31 17.68
CA ASP A 20 20.30 -2.53 17.18
C ASP A 20 21.14 -3.38 16.23
N LEU A 21 21.33 -4.66 16.56
CA LEU A 21 21.99 -5.61 15.66
C LEU A 21 21.20 -5.81 14.37
N ALA A 22 19.87 -5.93 14.44
CA ALA A 22 19.03 -6.08 13.24
C ALA A 22 19.09 -4.83 12.35
N VAL A 23 19.07 -3.62 12.93
CA VAL A 23 19.21 -2.36 12.20
C VAL A 23 20.62 -2.22 11.63
N ALA A 24 21.66 -2.56 12.38
CA ALA A 24 23.04 -2.55 11.90
C ALA A 24 23.28 -3.57 10.79
N GLN A 25 22.70 -4.78 10.90
CA GLN A 25 22.73 -5.80 9.85
C GLN A 25 21.98 -5.32 8.60
N LEU A 26 20.86 -4.62 8.76
CA LEU A 26 20.11 -4.05 7.64
C LEU A 26 20.88 -2.90 6.98
N LEU A 27 21.53 -2.03 7.76
CA LEU A 27 22.39 -0.98 7.25
C LEU A 27 23.62 -1.56 6.54
N MET A 28 24.26 -2.59 7.09
CA MET A 28 25.36 -3.32 6.45
C MET A 28 24.91 -4.08 5.20
N PHE A 29 23.69 -4.61 5.18
CA PHE A 29 23.10 -5.25 4.02
C PHE A 29 22.83 -4.26 2.88
N ASN A 30 22.37 -3.05 3.22
CA ASN A 30 22.11 -1.97 2.27
C ASN A 30 23.39 -1.21 1.88
N TYR A 31 24.38 -1.17 2.76
CA TYR A 31 25.68 -0.57 2.51
C TYR A 31 26.49 -1.54 1.66
N HIS A 32 26.43 -1.33 0.35
CA HIS A 32 27.21 -2.05 -0.65
C HIS A 32 28.53 -1.29 -0.86
N PRO A 33 29.63 -1.56 -0.13
CA PRO A 33 30.93 -1.23 -0.69
C PRO A 33 31.11 -2.18 -1.88
N ASN A 34 31.58 -1.64 -3.01
CA ASN A 34 31.97 -2.36 -4.21
C ASN A 34 32.97 -3.50 -3.93
N SER A 35 32.54 -4.58 -3.29
CA SER A 35 33.39 -5.65 -2.81
C SER A 35 32.90 -6.98 -3.36
N GLN A 36 33.59 -7.34 -4.43
CA GLN A 36 33.75 -8.68 -4.99
C GLN A 36 32.51 -9.31 -5.64
N LYS A 37 32.70 -9.65 -6.91
CA LYS A 37 31.87 -10.51 -7.75
C LYS A 37 31.82 -11.92 -7.15
N VAL A 38 31.19 -12.08 -5.99
CA VAL A 38 30.69 -13.36 -5.52
C VAL A 38 29.26 -13.43 -6.02
N THR A 39 28.91 -14.50 -6.70
CA THR A 39 27.59 -14.81 -7.24
C THR A 39 26.59 -15.06 -6.10
N VAL A 40 26.45 -14.11 -5.17
CA VAL A 40 25.39 -14.10 -4.18
C VAL A 40 24.12 -13.81 -4.96
N GLN A 41 23.23 -14.79 -5.06
CA GLN A 41 21.89 -14.59 -5.58
C GLN A 41 21.26 -13.42 -4.81
N GLN A 42 21.23 -12.23 -5.40
CA GLN A 42 20.50 -11.13 -4.84
C GLN A 42 19.02 -11.55 -4.82
N ARG A 43 18.42 -11.58 -3.62
CA ARG A 43 17.00 -11.93 -3.45
C ARG A 43 16.05 -10.88 -4.04
N HIS A 44 16.58 -9.75 -4.50
CA HIS A 44 15.85 -8.68 -5.17
C HIS A 44 16.70 -8.17 -6.35
N SER A 45 16.05 -7.63 -7.38
CA SER A 45 16.77 -6.99 -8.47
C SER A 45 17.40 -5.68 -7.98
N ALA A 46 18.68 -5.45 -8.29
CA ALA A 46 19.36 -4.18 -8.01
C ALA A 46 18.71 -2.99 -8.73
N ASP A 47 18.05 -3.24 -9.86
CA ASP A 47 17.33 -2.21 -10.63
C ASP A 47 15.96 -1.85 -10.02
N ARG A 48 15.57 -2.53 -8.92
CA ARG A 48 14.26 -2.36 -8.28
C ARG A 48 14.38 -1.92 -6.84
N GLU A 49 13.32 -1.28 -6.38
CA GLU A 49 13.18 -0.84 -4.99
C GLU A 49 13.33 -2.02 -4.03
N THR A 50 13.98 -1.77 -2.89
CA THR A 50 14.13 -2.82 -1.88
C THR A 50 12.75 -3.23 -1.33
N PRO A 51 12.50 -4.53 -1.08
CA PRO A 51 11.21 -4.99 -0.59
C PRO A 51 10.77 -4.29 0.71
N PHE A 52 11.72 -3.90 1.56
CA PHE A 52 11.46 -3.17 2.80
C PHE A 52 10.89 -1.78 2.54
N CYS A 53 11.50 -0.98 1.66
CA CYS A 53 11.03 0.37 1.35
C CYS A 53 9.63 0.34 0.70
N VAL A 54 9.36 -0.66 -0.14
CA VAL A 54 8.03 -0.89 -0.74
C VAL A 54 7.00 -1.23 0.34
N TYR A 55 7.32 -2.19 1.22
CA TYR A 55 6.43 -2.58 2.32
C TYR A 55 6.12 -1.40 3.24
N LEU A 56 7.13 -0.62 3.64
CA LEU A 56 6.95 0.52 4.54
C LEU A 56 6.06 1.59 3.90
N GLY A 57 6.29 1.91 2.62
CA GLY A 57 5.46 2.86 1.87
C GLY A 57 3.98 2.42 1.78
N LEU A 58 3.74 1.16 1.43
CA LEU A 58 2.40 0.58 1.38
C LEU A 58 1.71 0.55 2.75
N LEU A 59 2.44 0.19 3.81
CA LEU A 59 1.92 0.16 5.18
C LEU A 59 1.51 1.56 5.65
N LEU A 60 2.37 2.56 5.44
CA LEU A 60 2.10 3.95 5.81
C LEU A 60 0.89 4.48 5.05
N PHE A 61 0.78 4.16 3.76
CA PHE A 61 -0.37 4.53 2.94
C PHE A 61 -1.65 3.88 3.45
N ALA A 62 -1.63 2.58 3.74
CA ALA A 62 -2.78 1.86 4.28
C ALA A 62 -3.25 2.41 5.63
N LYS A 63 -2.32 2.82 6.50
CA LYS A 63 -2.62 3.31 7.85
C LYS A 63 -3.02 4.78 7.92
N THR A 64 -2.44 5.64 7.07
CA THR A 64 -2.57 7.09 7.22
C THR A 64 -3.24 7.76 6.03
N ARG A 65 -3.09 7.22 4.82
CA ARG A 65 -3.48 7.87 3.55
C ARG A 65 -2.93 9.29 3.38
N LYS A 66 -1.86 9.67 4.13
CA LYS A 66 -1.28 11.02 4.10
C LYS A 66 -0.10 11.07 3.14
N ARG A 67 -0.30 11.72 1.99
CA ARG A 67 0.75 11.95 0.99
C ARG A 67 1.99 12.61 1.58
N HIS A 68 1.81 13.72 2.29
CA HIS A 68 2.93 14.51 2.81
C HIS A 68 3.86 13.69 3.73
N LEU A 69 3.31 12.80 4.56
CA LEU A 69 4.11 11.94 5.43
C LEU A 69 4.99 10.97 4.63
N ILE A 70 4.43 10.36 3.59
CA ILE A 70 5.14 9.41 2.74
C ILE A 70 6.23 10.13 1.95
N ASP A 71 5.92 11.31 1.39
CA ASP A 71 6.88 12.12 0.65
C ASP A 71 8.06 12.56 1.53
N THR A 72 7.82 12.95 2.79
CA THR A 72 8.89 13.27 3.76
C THR A 72 9.78 12.05 4.04
N LEU A 73 9.20 10.87 4.28
CA LEU A 73 9.98 9.66 4.54
C LEU A 73 10.75 9.17 3.30
N PHE A 74 10.20 9.38 2.11
CA PHE A 74 10.87 9.14 0.84
C PHE A 74 12.08 10.07 0.66
N GLN A 75 11.94 11.37 0.97
CA GLN A 75 13.05 12.34 0.92
C GLN A 75 14.22 11.94 1.85
N HIS A 76 13.93 11.24 2.94
CA HIS A 76 14.93 10.68 3.84
C HIS A 76 15.42 9.27 3.45
N GLY A 77 14.99 8.72 2.31
CA GLY A 77 15.39 7.40 1.82
C GLY A 77 14.81 6.23 2.62
N LEU A 78 13.78 6.45 3.43
CA LEU A 78 13.22 5.44 4.32
C LEU A 78 12.15 4.56 3.66
N CYS A 79 11.47 5.07 2.65
CA CYS A 79 10.47 4.34 1.87
C CYS A 79 10.48 4.75 0.40
N ILE A 80 9.56 4.21 -0.40
CA ILE A 80 9.28 4.63 -1.78
C ILE A 80 8.40 5.89 -1.83
N SER A 81 8.36 6.57 -2.98
CA SER A 81 7.55 7.78 -3.17
C SER A 81 6.06 7.49 -3.14
N TYR A 82 5.25 8.50 -2.80
CA TYR A 82 3.79 8.34 -2.77
C TYR A 82 3.21 7.92 -4.13
N ASP A 83 3.72 8.51 -5.22
CA ASP A 83 3.27 8.20 -6.57
C ASP A 83 3.54 6.74 -6.92
N ARG A 84 4.70 6.21 -6.50
CA ARG A 84 5.04 4.80 -6.68
C ARG A 84 4.16 3.86 -5.85
N VAL A 85 3.86 4.22 -4.61
CA VAL A 85 2.91 3.46 -3.77
C VAL A 85 1.54 3.37 -4.45
N ARG A 86 1.07 4.47 -5.04
CA ARG A 86 -0.20 4.52 -5.76
C ARG A 86 -0.16 3.65 -7.01
N GLU A 87 0.92 3.73 -7.79
CA GLU A 87 1.11 2.90 -8.98
C GLU A 87 1.05 1.41 -8.65
N ILE A 88 1.79 0.95 -7.64
CA ILE A 88 1.78 -0.45 -7.19
C ILE A 88 0.38 -0.86 -6.71
N SER A 89 -0.32 0.03 -5.99
CA SER A 89 -1.68 -0.23 -5.52
C SER A 89 -2.67 -0.37 -6.68
N THR A 90 -2.54 0.45 -7.72
CA THR A 90 -3.35 0.37 -8.93
C THR A 90 -3.06 -0.92 -9.69
N GLN A 91 -1.79 -1.26 -9.93
CA GLN A 91 -1.40 -2.51 -10.60
C GLN A 91 -1.92 -3.74 -9.86
N LEU A 92 -1.89 -3.73 -8.52
CA LEU A 92 -2.46 -4.80 -7.72
C LEU A 92 -3.99 -4.87 -7.88
N GLY A 93 -4.66 -3.71 -7.91
CA GLY A 93 -6.10 -3.64 -8.17
C GLY A 93 -6.47 -4.18 -9.55
N GLU A 94 -5.76 -3.77 -10.59
CA GLU A 94 -5.93 -4.25 -11.97
C GLU A 94 -5.70 -5.76 -12.06
N ALA A 95 -4.62 -6.27 -11.48
CA ALA A 95 -4.34 -7.72 -11.45
C ALA A 95 -5.44 -8.51 -10.74
N VAL A 96 -6.04 -7.96 -9.68
CA VAL A 96 -7.19 -8.58 -9.00
C VAL A 96 -8.43 -8.53 -9.89
N VAL A 97 -8.69 -7.42 -10.61
CA VAL A 97 -9.81 -7.31 -11.54
C VAL A 97 -9.66 -8.28 -12.72
N GLU A 98 -8.46 -8.41 -13.29
CA GLU A 98 -8.17 -9.38 -14.34
C GLU A 98 -8.34 -10.81 -13.87
N ARG A 99 -7.91 -11.12 -12.64
CA ARG A 99 -7.99 -12.47 -12.07
C ARG A 99 -9.40 -12.85 -11.62
N CYS A 100 -10.13 -11.90 -11.04
CA CYS A 100 -11.47 -12.15 -10.48
C CYS A 100 -12.60 -11.86 -11.46
N GLY A 101 -12.35 -11.12 -12.55
CA GLY A 101 -13.33 -10.79 -13.57
C GLY A 101 -14.60 -10.21 -12.94
N MET A 102 -14.57 -8.93 -12.56
CA MET A 102 -15.66 -8.27 -11.80
C MET A 102 -15.83 -8.85 -10.37
N PRO A 103 -16.69 -8.28 -9.49
CA PRO A 103 -16.94 -8.90 -8.19
C PRO A 103 -17.31 -10.36 -8.40
N ALA A 104 -16.77 -11.28 -7.58
CA ALA A 104 -16.88 -12.74 -7.70
C ALA A 104 -18.31 -13.31 -7.75
N PHE A 105 -19.33 -12.44 -7.75
CA PHE A 105 -20.75 -12.73 -7.79
C PHE A 105 -21.38 -12.50 -9.18
N ILE A 106 -20.64 -11.95 -10.15
CA ILE A 106 -21.13 -11.71 -11.51
C ILE A 106 -20.93 -12.97 -12.35
N LYS A 107 -22.05 -13.56 -12.77
CA LYS A 107 -22.05 -14.72 -13.66
C LYS A 107 -21.73 -14.30 -15.09
N GLY A 108 -20.78 -15.01 -15.72
CA GLY A 108 -20.32 -14.71 -17.08
C GLY A 108 -21.43 -14.87 -18.13
N GLN A 109 -21.32 -14.11 -19.22
CA GLN A 109 -22.21 -14.20 -20.40
C GLN A 109 -23.70 -13.86 -20.14
N MET A 110 -24.01 -13.11 -19.09
CA MET A 110 -25.37 -12.59 -18.86
C MET A 110 -25.48 -11.14 -19.29
N PHE A 111 -26.66 -10.76 -19.82
CA PHE A 111 -26.97 -9.36 -20.06
C PHE A 111 -26.93 -8.61 -18.72
N THR A 112 -26.01 -7.66 -18.61
CA THR A 112 -25.72 -6.97 -17.35
C THR A 112 -25.89 -5.47 -17.56
N THR A 113 -26.70 -4.83 -16.72
CA THR A 113 -26.85 -3.38 -16.65
C THR A 113 -26.27 -2.88 -15.33
N ALA A 114 -25.55 -1.76 -15.35
CA ALA A 114 -25.05 -1.12 -14.14
C ALA A 114 -25.61 0.29 -14.02
N ALA A 115 -26.00 0.68 -12.80
CA ALA A 115 -26.26 2.06 -12.43
C ALA A 115 -25.05 2.56 -11.63
N VAL A 116 -24.45 3.64 -12.10
CA VAL A 116 -23.31 4.30 -11.45
C VAL A 116 -23.78 5.67 -11.05
N ASP A 117 -23.80 5.93 -9.75
CA ASP A 117 -24.25 7.20 -9.21
C ASP A 117 -23.20 7.82 -8.29
N ASN A 118 -23.09 9.13 -8.33
CA ASN A 118 -22.21 9.84 -7.41
C ASN A 118 -22.93 9.94 -6.06
N ILE A 119 -22.22 9.58 -5.01
CA ILE A 119 -22.62 9.91 -3.64
C ILE A 119 -21.87 11.18 -3.29
N ASP A 120 -22.41 12.31 -3.76
CA ASP A 120 -21.94 13.64 -3.45
C ASP A 120 -22.64 14.19 -2.20
N HIS A 121 -21.84 14.81 -1.33
CA HIS A 121 -22.29 15.37 -0.07
C HIS A 121 -22.55 16.88 -0.24
N ASN A 122 -23.70 17.35 0.26
CA ASN A 122 -24.03 18.78 0.28
C ASN A 122 -23.44 19.45 1.55
N PRO A 123 -22.50 20.40 1.40
CA PRO A 123 -21.81 21.04 2.53
C PRO A 123 -22.68 21.95 3.41
N SER A 124 -23.96 22.19 3.09
CA SER A 124 -24.87 22.96 3.95
C SER A 124 -25.45 22.18 5.15
N SER A 125 -25.12 20.89 5.31
CA SER A 125 -25.63 20.05 6.40
C SER A 125 -24.76 20.15 7.66
N THR A 126 -25.33 20.67 8.74
CA THR A 126 -24.66 21.02 10.01
C THR A 126 -24.15 19.83 10.86
N THR A 127 -24.35 18.59 10.41
CA THR A 127 -23.91 17.36 11.11
C THR A 127 -22.76 16.61 10.41
N SER A 128 -22.18 17.18 9.35
CA SER A 128 -21.26 16.49 8.43
C SER A 128 -19.78 16.45 8.84
N LYS A 129 -19.48 16.05 10.08
CA LYS A 129 -18.08 15.88 10.52
C LYS A 129 -17.41 14.58 10.00
N SER A 130 -18.12 13.76 9.22
CA SER A 130 -17.60 12.49 8.68
C SER A 130 -18.25 12.06 7.36
N SER A 131 -18.52 12.98 6.43
CA SER A 131 -19.18 12.62 5.16
C SER A 131 -18.26 11.81 4.24
N PHE A 132 -18.75 10.69 3.74
CA PHE A 132 -18.07 9.87 2.73
C PHE A 132 -18.38 10.41 1.34
N HIS A 133 -17.34 10.71 0.55
CA HIS A 133 -17.46 10.96 -0.88
C HIS A 133 -17.13 9.67 -1.62
N GLY A 134 -18.04 9.18 -2.45
CA GLY A 134 -17.84 7.93 -3.16
C GLY A 134 -18.72 7.79 -4.38
N THR A 135 -18.49 6.71 -5.11
CA THR A 135 -19.32 6.32 -6.25
C THR A 135 -20.07 5.06 -5.85
N GLY A 136 -21.40 5.12 -5.87
CA GLY A 136 -22.25 3.96 -5.73
C GLY A 136 -22.32 3.23 -7.07
N ILE A 137 -22.09 1.92 -7.07
CA ILE A 137 -22.24 1.08 -8.26
C ILE A 137 -23.26 -0.02 -7.92
N SER A 138 -24.40 -0.02 -8.60
CA SER A 138 -25.40 -1.08 -8.55
C SER A 138 -25.34 -1.90 -9.84
N ILE A 139 -25.26 -3.22 -9.72
CA ILE A 139 -25.14 -4.13 -10.87
C ILE A 139 -26.34 -5.06 -10.90
N PHE A 140 -27.00 -5.13 -12.05
CA PHE A 140 -28.15 -5.99 -12.30
C PHE A 140 -27.82 -6.97 -13.43
N GLN A 141 -27.96 -8.27 -13.17
CA GLN A 141 -27.86 -9.30 -14.19
C GLN A 141 -29.25 -9.79 -14.56
N HIS A 142 -29.56 -9.83 -15.85
CA HIS A 142 -30.86 -10.24 -16.36
C HIS A 142 -30.76 -11.66 -16.92
N PRO A 143 -31.47 -12.64 -16.33
CA PRO A 143 -31.56 -13.98 -16.89
C PRO A 143 -32.19 -13.95 -18.28
N ILE A 144 -31.59 -14.68 -19.22
CA ILE A 144 -32.19 -14.95 -20.54
C ILE A 144 -32.45 -16.44 -20.66
N LYS A 145 -33.37 -16.84 -21.56
CA LYS A 145 -33.79 -18.25 -21.70
C LYS A 145 -32.63 -19.22 -21.89
N ASP A 146 -31.58 -18.79 -22.57
CA ASP A 146 -30.41 -19.62 -22.90
C ASP A 146 -29.27 -19.49 -21.87
N ASN A 147 -29.38 -18.57 -20.90
CA ASN A 147 -28.41 -18.39 -19.83
C ASN A 147 -29.11 -17.81 -18.58
N ILE A 148 -29.46 -18.72 -17.66
CA ILE A 148 -30.02 -18.41 -16.33
C ILE A 148 -28.93 -18.13 -15.28
N GLY A 149 -27.67 -18.21 -15.70
CA GLY A 149 -26.53 -17.78 -14.93
C GLY A 149 -26.03 -18.78 -13.90
N VAL A 150 -26.40 -20.07 -13.87
CA VAL A 150 -25.93 -20.99 -12.80
C VAL A 150 -24.41 -21.06 -12.71
#